data_AF-A0A949K0M1-F1
#
_entry.id   AF-A0A949K0M1-F1
#
_cell.length_a   1.000
_cell.length_b   1.000
_cell.length_c   1.000
_cell.angle_alpha   90.00
_cell.angle_beta   90.00
_cell.angle_gamma   90.00
#
_symmetry.space_group_name_H-M   'P 1'
#
loop_
_entity.id
_entity.type
_entity.pdbx_description
1 polymer ?
#
loop_
_entity_poly.entity_id
_entity_poly.type
_entity_poly.pdbx_seq_one_letter_code
_entity_poly.pdbx_strand_id
1 'polypeptide(L)'
;MVLPLSPSLVRNVIHPVYRGLRGDKLLSTLNVLEKNQYLSPEEIEDIQWGRMKGFLKEISTHVPYYRELFNELSMNVEDIQKPADFLELPLLDKHLIRLEEKRLITEDPMRRGYRSSTGGSTGEPLYFSVDLSAGPIRRANTARSYRMAGIDIGDKQAFVWGFPFDIPLKERMASAIKNYFNNITYLSSFNMSENAMLDYANKLKRYKPDLIIGYPSAVTLFAEFIKGRNIGGIRPKSVISSGEKIYPQQRELLEEVFGCRVFDRYGSNEFANVAHECDQHKGLHLFTDLLYFEILRENGRPAAPGEVGEIVITDFLNLYMPFVRYKTGDMAIPTDRICECGRGLPLIERIEGRTFDNILTPDGRSIGGYFWTYLSRVVPGIKQFQVEQKQRSSITFRIVRGPDWNDGNEERIINEIRENMGESVNIKIDKVDEIPLSPAGKFRFIVSKVEERMVVKSKVHKAHVTGADPSRVDCIIVDEDILELSNIVPGEHVLIVDNTNGARIETFVIKGEKGSGELISCGAVAQHVHDGDEIIIMAFTWSEETHGQFSNILMDENNKFVRYLTEKAGDRI
;
A
#
# COMPACT_ATOMS: atom_id res chain seq x y z
N MET A 1 38.98 0.97 12.71
CA MET A 1 37.76 1.66 12.19
C MET A 1 38.20 3.04 11.76
N VAL A 2 37.92 3.45 10.52
CA VAL A 2 38.37 4.76 10.00
C VAL A 2 37.47 5.86 10.59
N LEU A 3 38.06 6.93 11.12
CA LEU A 3 37.33 8.06 11.68
C LEU A 3 36.54 8.78 10.57
N PRO A 4 35.32 9.29 10.85
CA PRO A 4 34.56 10.03 9.84
C PRO A 4 35.31 11.29 9.40
N LEU A 5 35.06 11.71 8.16
CA LEU A 5 35.57 12.96 7.61
C LEU A 5 34.86 14.16 8.24
N SER A 6 35.51 15.33 8.23
CA SER A 6 34.85 16.57 8.63
C SER A 6 33.61 16.83 7.75
N PRO A 7 32.40 17.08 8.31
CA PRO A 7 31.22 17.38 7.52
C PRO A 7 31.42 18.54 6.55
N SER A 8 32.15 19.59 6.96
CA SER A 8 32.46 20.74 6.10
C SER A 8 33.33 20.34 4.90
N LEU A 9 34.31 19.46 5.08
CA LEU A 9 35.14 18.95 3.99
C LEU A 9 34.31 18.13 3.00
N VAL A 10 33.43 17.27 3.50
CA VAL A 10 32.55 16.47 2.65
C VAL A 10 31.59 17.37 1.87
N ARG A 11 30.96 18.33 2.54
CA ARG A 11 29.96 19.22 1.95
C ARG A 11 30.52 20.18 0.91
N ASN A 12 31.66 20.80 1.21
CA ASN A 12 32.17 21.92 0.42
C ASN A 12 33.23 21.52 -0.60
N VAL A 13 33.84 20.34 -0.48
CA VAL A 13 34.92 19.89 -1.36
C VAL A 13 34.60 18.55 -2.01
N ILE A 14 34.50 17.48 -1.20
CA ILE A 14 34.45 16.11 -1.73
C ILE A 14 33.17 15.87 -2.53
N HIS A 15 32.01 16.22 -1.95
CA HIS A 15 30.74 15.97 -2.59
C HIS A 15 30.54 16.82 -3.86
N PRO A 16 30.82 18.14 -3.88
CA PRO A 16 30.74 18.93 -5.11
C PRO A 16 31.68 18.44 -6.22
N VAL A 17 32.95 18.13 -5.90
CA VAL A 17 33.91 17.60 -6.88
C VAL A 17 33.42 16.26 -7.45
N TYR A 18 32.98 15.34 -6.58
CA TYR A 18 32.45 14.06 -7.01
C TYR A 18 31.24 14.20 -7.95
N ARG A 19 30.31 15.12 -7.64
CA ARG A 19 29.13 15.38 -8.47
C ARG A 19 29.49 16.04 -9.79
N GLY A 20 30.44 16.98 -9.79
CA GLY A 20 31.00 17.57 -11.00
C GLY A 20 31.63 16.53 -11.92
N LEU A 21 32.44 15.62 -11.38
CA LEU A 21 33.03 14.50 -12.15
C LEU A 21 31.98 13.52 -12.69
N ARG A 22 30.88 13.32 -11.96
CA ARG A 22 29.73 12.52 -12.44
C ARG A 22 28.92 13.22 -13.53
N GLY A 23 29.05 14.54 -13.68
CA GLY A 23 28.24 15.34 -14.58
C GLY A 23 26.74 15.32 -14.24
N ASP A 24 26.37 14.99 -12.98
CA ASP A 24 24.97 14.92 -12.56
C ASP A 24 24.44 16.28 -12.06
N LYS A 25 23.12 16.47 -12.14
CA LYS A 25 22.45 17.73 -11.75
C LYS A 25 22.00 17.76 -10.29
N LEU A 26 22.53 16.88 -9.41
CA LEU A 26 21.97 16.72 -8.06
C LEU A 26 21.97 18.02 -7.26
N LEU A 27 23.09 18.76 -7.23
CA LEU A 27 23.20 19.97 -6.40
C LEU A 27 22.34 21.12 -6.92
N SER A 28 22.24 21.29 -8.25
CA SER A 28 21.35 22.30 -8.84
C SER A 28 19.89 21.93 -8.63
N THR A 29 19.52 20.65 -8.80
CA THR A 29 18.18 20.15 -8.49
C THR A 29 17.85 20.35 -7.01
N LEU A 30 18.76 20.04 -6.09
CA LEU A 30 18.56 20.27 -4.65
C LEU A 30 18.25 21.74 -4.37
N ASN A 31 18.99 22.68 -4.95
CA ASN A 31 18.73 24.11 -4.77
C ASN A 31 17.35 24.54 -5.28
N VAL A 32 16.86 23.94 -6.38
CA VAL A 32 15.51 24.21 -6.89
C VAL A 32 14.46 23.63 -5.93
N LEU A 33 14.59 22.36 -5.54
CA LEU A 33 13.66 21.70 -4.64
C LEU A 33 13.58 22.37 -3.25
N GLU A 34 14.70 22.93 -2.77
CA GLU A 34 14.77 23.68 -1.52
C GLU A 34 14.03 25.02 -1.58
N LYS A 35 14.01 25.68 -2.74
CA LYS A 35 13.24 26.91 -2.95
C LYS A 35 11.77 26.60 -3.15
N ASN A 36 11.46 25.62 -4.00
CA ASN A 36 10.09 25.27 -4.38
C ASN A 36 9.23 24.87 -3.18
N GLN A 37 9.80 24.25 -2.15
CA GLN A 37 9.03 23.81 -0.98
C GLN A 37 8.37 24.97 -0.21
N TYR A 38 8.83 26.22 -0.40
CA TYR A 38 8.30 27.43 0.24
C TYR A 38 7.49 28.33 -0.72
N LEU A 39 7.26 27.88 -1.95
CA LEU A 39 6.27 28.52 -2.82
C LEU A 39 4.87 28.29 -2.25
N SER A 40 3.89 29.07 -2.71
CA SER A 40 2.49 28.87 -2.36
C SER A 40 1.97 27.52 -2.89
N PRO A 41 0.88 26.98 -2.30
CA PRO A 41 0.26 25.75 -2.82
C PRO A 41 -0.11 25.82 -4.30
N GLU A 42 -0.63 26.96 -4.77
CA GLU A 42 -0.99 27.21 -6.17
C GLU A 42 0.23 27.13 -7.10
N GLU A 43 1.34 27.79 -6.75
CA GLU A 43 2.58 27.72 -7.53
C GLU A 43 3.19 26.30 -7.56
N ILE A 44 3.01 25.52 -6.49
CA ILE A 44 3.44 24.12 -6.44
C ILE A 44 2.55 23.25 -7.35
N GLU A 45 1.24 23.51 -7.36
CA GLU A 45 0.29 22.88 -8.27
C GLU A 45 0.65 23.18 -9.73
N ASP A 46 0.99 24.43 -10.06
CA ASP A 46 1.47 24.81 -11.40
C ASP A 46 2.73 24.03 -11.82
N ILE A 47 3.70 23.88 -10.91
CA ILE A 47 4.91 23.07 -11.16
C ILE A 47 4.53 21.61 -11.38
N GLN A 48 3.66 21.06 -10.54
CA GLN A 48 3.20 19.68 -10.65
C GLN A 48 2.50 19.45 -12.00
N TRP A 49 1.63 20.35 -12.41
CA TRP A 49 0.87 20.22 -13.65
C TRP A 49 1.72 20.42 -14.89
N GLY A 50 2.69 21.34 -14.84
CA GLY A 50 3.72 21.45 -15.88
C GLY A 50 4.51 20.16 -16.07
N ARG A 51 4.85 19.46 -14.97
CA ARG A 51 5.49 18.13 -15.04
C ARG A 51 4.56 17.06 -15.58
N MET A 52 3.30 17.05 -15.15
CA MET A 52 2.29 16.10 -15.62
C MET A 52 2.17 16.16 -17.15
N LYS A 53 1.99 17.36 -17.72
CA LYS A 53 1.87 17.55 -19.18
C LYS A 53 3.09 17.01 -19.93
N GLY A 54 4.30 17.36 -19.48
CA GLY A 54 5.54 16.85 -20.07
C GLY A 54 5.66 15.32 -19.95
N PHE A 55 5.29 14.77 -18.80
CA PHE A 55 5.33 13.35 -18.54
C PHE A 55 4.33 12.57 -19.41
N LEU A 56 3.07 13.01 -19.49
CA LEU A 56 2.04 12.35 -20.31
C LEU A 56 2.43 12.32 -21.79
N LYS A 57 3.02 13.41 -22.29
CA LYS A 57 3.53 13.49 -23.67
C LYS A 57 4.64 12.48 -23.93
N GLU A 58 5.58 12.34 -23.00
CA GLU A 58 6.69 11.38 -23.13
C GLU A 58 6.18 9.94 -23.15
N ILE A 59 5.27 9.57 -22.23
CA ILE A 59 4.78 8.20 -22.13
C ILE A 59 3.85 7.82 -23.28
N SER A 60 3.02 8.74 -23.77
CA SER A 60 2.15 8.47 -24.93
C SER A 60 2.94 8.30 -26.22
N THR A 61 4.11 8.94 -26.31
CA THR A 61 4.98 8.83 -27.48
C THR A 61 5.81 7.54 -27.44
N HIS A 62 6.41 7.23 -26.28
CA HIS A 62 7.49 6.24 -26.19
C HIS A 62 7.14 4.97 -25.42
N VAL A 63 6.00 4.88 -24.73
CA VAL A 63 5.65 3.69 -23.93
C VAL A 63 4.46 2.97 -24.56
N PRO A 64 4.65 1.76 -25.14
CA PRO A 64 3.62 1.05 -25.89
C PRO A 64 2.29 0.92 -25.18
N TYR A 65 2.30 0.50 -23.91
CA TYR A 65 1.10 0.34 -23.10
C TYR A 65 0.28 1.63 -23.03
N TYR A 66 0.91 2.77 -22.71
CA TYR A 66 0.20 4.04 -22.57
C TYR A 66 -0.26 4.60 -23.90
N ARG A 67 0.54 4.45 -24.96
CA ARG A 67 0.15 4.85 -26.32
C ARG A 67 -1.12 4.13 -26.78
N GLU A 68 -1.22 2.82 -26.55
CA GLU A 68 -2.41 2.04 -26.89
C GLU A 68 -3.58 2.39 -25.97
N LEU A 69 -3.35 2.57 -24.67
CA LEU A 69 -4.39 2.98 -23.71
C LEU A 69 -5.03 4.33 -24.09
N PHE A 70 -4.24 5.34 -24.47
CA PHE A 70 -4.78 6.62 -24.93
C PHE A 70 -5.62 6.47 -26.20
N ASN A 71 -5.20 5.61 -27.13
CA ASN A 71 -5.98 5.32 -28.35
C ASN A 71 -7.30 4.59 -28.03
N GLU A 72 -7.27 3.60 -27.15
CA GLU A 72 -8.47 2.85 -26.72
C GLU A 72 -9.50 3.76 -26.04
N LEU A 73 -9.02 4.69 -25.21
CA LEU A 73 -9.87 5.70 -24.55
C LEU A 73 -10.29 6.83 -25.49
N SER A 74 -9.81 6.85 -26.74
CA SER A 74 -10.03 7.96 -27.69
C SER A 74 -9.64 9.32 -27.09
N MET A 75 -8.58 9.34 -26.29
CA MET A 75 -8.15 10.49 -25.48
C MET A 75 -6.83 11.04 -26.01
N ASN A 76 -6.78 12.33 -26.34
CA ASN A 76 -5.50 12.98 -26.63
C ASN A 76 -4.88 13.49 -25.33
N VAL A 77 -3.55 13.36 -25.19
CA VAL A 77 -2.83 13.89 -24.03
C VAL A 77 -3.02 15.39 -23.84
N GLU A 78 -3.15 16.13 -24.94
CA GLU A 78 -3.38 17.57 -24.91
C GLU A 78 -4.78 17.94 -24.38
N ASP A 79 -5.71 16.98 -24.27
CA ASP A 79 -7.04 17.21 -23.69
C ASP A 79 -7.00 17.13 -22.14
N ILE A 80 -5.94 16.58 -21.54
CA ILE A 80 -5.77 16.47 -20.09
C ILE A 80 -5.27 17.81 -19.53
N GLN A 81 -6.20 18.69 -19.16
CA GLN A 81 -5.91 20.06 -18.75
C GLN A 81 -6.16 20.33 -17.26
N LYS A 82 -6.92 19.47 -16.57
CA LYS A 82 -7.18 19.55 -15.12
C LYS A 82 -7.14 18.17 -14.47
N PRO A 83 -7.04 18.09 -13.12
CA PRO A 83 -7.06 16.83 -12.39
C PRO A 83 -8.23 15.90 -12.75
N ALA A 84 -9.41 16.45 -13.02
CA ALA A 84 -10.60 15.66 -13.36
C ALA A 84 -10.41 14.85 -14.66
N ASP A 85 -9.77 15.42 -15.67
CA ASP A 85 -9.54 14.73 -16.96
C ASP A 85 -8.55 13.56 -16.77
N PHE A 86 -7.60 13.72 -15.85
CA PHE A 86 -6.63 12.67 -15.51
C PHE A 86 -7.27 11.48 -14.78
N LEU A 87 -8.42 11.66 -14.12
CA LEU A 87 -9.13 10.59 -13.43
C LEU A 87 -9.81 9.59 -14.36
N GLU A 88 -9.91 9.90 -15.66
CA GLU A 88 -10.43 8.98 -16.68
C GLU A 88 -9.42 7.85 -16.99
N LEU A 89 -8.14 8.05 -16.70
CA LEU A 89 -7.13 6.98 -16.85
C LEU A 89 -7.34 5.88 -15.79
N PRO A 90 -7.31 4.60 -16.17
CA PRO A 90 -7.48 3.49 -15.22
C PRO A 90 -6.36 3.45 -14.18
N LEU A 91 -6.67 2.87 -13.01
CA LEU A 91 -5.68 2.60 -11.98
C LEU A 91 -4.71 1.50 -12.43
N LEU A 92 -3.44 1.67 -12.10
CA LEU A 92 -2.41 0.65 -12.31
C LEU A 92 -2.20 -0.15 -11.02
N ASP A 93 -2.28 -1.47 -11.09
CA ASP A 93 -1.99 -2.35 -9.96
C ASP A 93 -0.83 -3.32 -10.26
N LYS A 94 -0.41 -4.07 -9.24
CA LYS A 94 0.70 -5.04 -9.38
C LYS A 94 0.40 -6.15 -10.38
N HIS A 95 -0.87 -6.54 -10.53
CA HIS A 95 -1.27 -7.61 -11.44
C HIS A 95 -1.09 -7.15 -12.89
N LEU A 96 -1.61 -5.97 -13.22
CA LEU A 96 -1.48 -5.34 -14.53
C LEU A 96 -0.02 -5.08 -14.90
N ILE A 97 0.81 -4.62 -13.95
CA ILE A 97 2.24 -4.43 -14.20
C ILE A 97 2.95 -5.74 -14.57
N ARG A 98 2.57 -6.86 -13.95
CA ARG A 98 3.15 -8.18 -14.28
C ARG A 98 2.70 -8.67 -15.64
N LEU A 99 1.43 -8.44 -15.98
CA LEU A 99 0.86 -8.82 -17.28
C LEU A 99 1.49 -8.02 -18.42
N GLU A 100 1.65 -6.71 -18.22
CA GLU A 100 2.08 -5.74 -19.24
C GLU A 100 3.56 -5.35 -19.13
N GLU A 101 4.37 -6.09 -18.36
CA GLU A 101 5.73 -5.72 -17.97
C GLU A 101 6.59 -5.20 -19.15
N LYS A 102 6.55 -5.92 -20.28
CA LYS A 102 7.32 -5.55 -21.48
C LYS A 102 6.78 -4.31 -22.17
N ARG A 103 5.45 -4.14 -22.21
CA ARG A 103 4.78 -3.00 -22.88
C ARG A 103 4.82 -1.72 -22.05
N LEU A 104 5.05 -1.83 -20.74
CA LEU A 104 5.27 -0.70 -19.85
C LEU A 104 6.70 -0.13 -19.94
N ILE A 105 7.63 -0.79 -20.63
CA ILE A 105 9.00 -0.29 -20.83
C ILE A 105 9.02 0.66 -22.03
N THR A 106 9.72 1.79 -21.86
CA THR A 106 9.92 2.77 -22.93
C THR A 106 10.74 2.22 -24.10
N GLU A 107 10.36 2.62 -25.31
CA GLU A 107 11.09 2.41 -26.56
C GLU A 107 12.08 3.54 -26.86
N ASP A 108 12.15 4.57 -26.02
CA ASP A 108 13.12 5.67 -26.19
C ASP A 108 14.57 5.14 -26.11
N PRO A 109 15.32 5.16 -27.22
CA PRO A 109 16.68 4.60 -27.27
C PRO A 109 17.70 5.39 -26.44
N MET A 110 17.34 6.59 -25.94
CA MET A 110 18.19 7.40 -25.07
C MET A 110 18.03 7.02 -23.60
N ARG A 111 16.93 6.36 -23.21
CA ARG A 111 16.66 6.01 -21.81
C ARG A 111 17.33 4.71 -21.41
N ARG A 112 17.73 4.66 -20.15
CA ARG A 112 18.42 3.51 -19.56
C ARG A 112 17.80 3.20 -18.22
N GLY A 113 17.37 1.96 -18.05
CA GLY A 113 16.78 1.47 -16.82
C GLY A 113 17.68 0.50 -16.08
N TYR A 114 17.39 0.29 -14.81
CA TYR A 114 17.95 -0.80 -14.02
C TYR A 114 16.82 -1.53 -13.28
N ARG A 115 17.01 -2.82 -13.03
CA ARG A 115 16.03 -3.64 -12.31
C ARG A 115 15.96 -3.25 -10.83
N SER A 116 14.74 -3.21 -10.32
CA SER A 116 14.40 -3.04 -8.92
C SER A 116 13.28 -3.99 -8.53
N SER A 117 13.01 -4.11 -7.24
CA SER A 117 11.89 -4.89 -6.72
C SER A 117 11.33 -4.29 -5.45
N THR A 118 10.06 -4.58 -5.19
CA THR A 118 9.41 -4.25 -3.91
C THR A 118 9.91 -5.18 -2.81
N GLY A 119 9.94 -4.72 -1.56
CA GLY A 119 10.44 -5.49 -0.42
C GLY A 119 9.63 -6.74 -0.02
N GLY A 120 8.63 -7.14 -0.82
CA GLY A 120 7.88 -8.38 -0.61
C GLY A 120 7.02 -8.43 0.65
N SER A 121 6.60 -7.28 1.21
CA SER A 121 5.74 -7.29 2.41
C SER A 121 4.41 -8.02 2.18
N THR A 122 3.91 -8.11 0.94
CA THR A 122 2.70 -8.87 0.55
C THR A 122 2.98 -10.32 0.12
N GLY A 123 4.17 -10.89 0.39
CA GLY A 123 4.52 -12.27 0.07
C GLY A 123 5.21 -12.47 -1.28
N GLU A 124 4.78 -11.77 -2.33
CA GLU A 124 5.49 -11.73 -3.62
C GLU A 124 6.04 -10.34 -3.95
N PRO A 125 7.35 -10.22 -4.24
CA PRO A 125 7.91 -9.02 -4.82
C PRO A 125 7.33 -8.72 -6.20
N LEU A 126 6.86 -7.48 -6.40
CA LEU A 126 6.78 -6.89 -7.74
C LEU A 126 8.18 -6.52 -8.23
N TYR A 127 8.56 -7.00 -9.41
CA TYR A 127 9.77 -6.60 -10.13
C TYR A 127 9.44 -5.52 -11.15
N PHE A 128 10.28 -4.50 -11.25
CA PHE A 128 10.08 -3.37 -12.15
C PHE A 128 11.43 -2.75 -12.54
N SER A 129 11.40 -1.78 -13.44
CA SER A 129 12.61 -1.06 -13.88
C SER A 129 12.52 0.42 -13.50
N VAL A 130 13.66 1.00 -13.13
CA VAL A 130 13.76 2.41 -12.74
C VAL A 130 14.68 3.14 -13.71
N ASP A 131 14.25 4.32 -14.15
CA ASP A 131 15.05 5.22 -14.99
C ASP A 131 16.30 5.71 -14.24
N LEU A 132 17.48 5.51 -14.84
CA LEU A 132 18.76 5.98 -14.27
C LEU A 132 18.79 7.51 -14.08
N SER A 133 18.11 8.26 -14.95
CA SER A 133 18.04 9.72 -14.88
C SER A 133 17.24 10.23 -13.67
N ALA A 134 16.37 9.41 -13.09
CA ALA A 134 15.66 9.73 -11.85
C ALA A 134 16.61 9.78 -10.63
N GLY A 135 17.72 9.05 -10.68
CA GLY A 135 18.62 8.84 -9.54
C GLY A 135 19.13 10.13 -8.89
N PRO A 136 19.73 11.08 -9.63
CA PRO A 136 20.16 12.37 -9.08
C PRO A 136 19.03 13.18 -8.45
N ILE A 137 17.84 13.19 -9.05
CA ILE A 137 16.66 13.94 -8.56
C ILE A 137 16.15 13.32 -7.26
N ARG A 138 16.00 11.98 -7.20
CA ARG A 138 15.59 11.28 -5.97
C ARG A 138 16.57 11.53 -4.82
N ARG A 139 17.89 11.51 -5.10
CA ARG A 139 18.92 11.83 -4.09
C ARG A 139 18.86 13.29 -3.63
N ALA A 140 18.59 14.23 -4.54
CA ALA A 140 18.35 15.63 -4.18
C ALA A 140 17.12 15.74 -3.25
N ASN A 141 16.02 15.06 -3.57
CA ASN A 141 14.83 15.04 -2.72
C ASN A 141 15.10 14.40 -1.34
N THR A 142 15.93 13.36 -1.26
CA THR A 142 16.38 12.80 0.03
C THR A 142 17.23 13.79 0.82
N ALA A 143 18.13 14.53 0.17
CA ALA A 143 18.92 15.55 0.85
C ALA A 143 18.03 16.70 1.36
N ARG A 144 17.00 17.09 0.59
CA ARG A 144 15.98 18.05 1.02
C ARG A 144 15.26 17.58 2.29
N SER A 145 14.78 16.35 2.31
CA SER A 145 14.08 15.83 3.50
C SER A 145 14.99 15.71 4.72
N TYR A 146 16.27 15.37 4.55
CA TYR A 146 17.23 15.36 5.65
C TYR A 146 17.44 16.76 6.24
N ARG A 147 17.44 17.81 5.40
CA ARG A 147 17.54 19.20 5.87
C ARG A 147 16.32 19.63 6.67
N MET A 148 15.13 19.09 6.38
CA MET A 148 13.94 19.28 7.23
C MET A 148 14.15 18.73 8.65
N ALA A 149 14.99 17.71 8.81
CA ALA A 149 15.39 17.13 10.10
C ALA A 149 16.71 17.70 10.67
N GLY A 150 17.18 18.83 10.14
CA GLY A 150 18.41 19.51 10.58
C GLY A 150 19.72 18.82 10.19
N ILE A 151 19.68 17.94 9.19
CA ILE A 151 20.84 17.16 8.71
C ILE A 151 21.22 17.62 7.30
N ASP A 152 22.50 17.88 7.08
CA ASP A 152 23.01 18.33 5.79
C ASP A 152 24.02 17.33 5.21
N ILE A 153 24.37 17.51 3.93
CA ILE A 153 25.36 16.69 3.23
C ILE A 153 26.67 16.69 4.03
N GLY A 154 27.21 15.49 4.28
CA GLY A 154 28.45 15.28 5.03
C GLY A 154 28.26 15.07 6.53
N ASP A 155 27.10 15.35 7.10
CA ASP A 155 26.80 15.00 8.50
C ASP A 155 26.83 13.47 8.66
N LYS A 156 27.25 13.00 9.84
CA LYS A 156 27.52 11.59 10.11
C LYS A 156 26.22 10.82 10.30
N GLN A 157 26.05 9.76 9.55
CA GLN A 157 24.80 9.00 9.50
C GLN A 157 25.02 7.56 9.95
N ALA A 158 24.13 7.07 10.82
CA ALA A 158 24.05 5.67 11.20
C ALA A 158 22.72 5.08 10.72
N PHE A 159 22.78 4.07 9.86
CA PHE A 159 21.61 3.37 9.35
C PHE A 159 21.43 2.05 10.10
N VAL A 160 20.28 1.86 10.74
CA VAL A 160 19.80 0.59 11.30
C VAL A 160 18.86 -0.03 10.27
N TRP A 161 19.43 -0.80 9.35
CA TRP A 161 18.72 -1.24 8.14
C TRP A 161 19.11 -2.67 7.75
N GLY A 162 18.25 -3.31 6.97
CA GLY A 162 18.52 -4.63 6.41
C GLY A 162 19.54 -4.54 5.27
N PHE A 163 20.67 -5.23 5.41
CA PHE A 163 21.62 -5.47 4.31
C PHE A 163 21.59 -6.94 3.92
N PRO A 164 21.51 -7.27 2.61
CA PRO A 164 21.84 -8.61 2.17
C PRO A 164 23.29 -8.93 2.60
N PHE A 165 23.50 -10.04 3.29
CA PHE A 165 24.85 -10.45 3.73
C PHE A 165 25.69 -11.02 2.58
N ASP A 166 25.06 -11.41 1.47
CA ASP A 166 25.69 -12.09 0.33
C ASP A 166 26.06 -11.14 -0.82
N ILE A 167 26.83 -10.10 -0.51
CA ILE A 167 27.37 -9.16 -1.53
C ILE A 167 28.81 -9.56 -1.87
N PRO A 168 29.20 -9.65 -3.16
CA PRO A 168 30.57 -9.94 -3.57
C PRO A 168 31.61 -9.00 -2.91
N LEU A 169 32.80 -9.51 -2.60
CA LEU A 169 33.84 -8.76 -1.88
C LEU A 169 34.18 -7.40 -2.55
N LYS A 170 34.24 -7.37 -3.89
CA LYS A 170 34.51 -6.15 -4.67
C LYS A 170 33.44 -5.08 -4.43
N GLU A 171 32.18 -5.47 -4.44
CA GLU A 171 31.05 -4.57 -4.20
C GLU A 171 30.98 -4.11 -2.75
N ARG A 172 31.34 -4.98 -1.81
CA ARG A 172 31.49 -4.64 -0.39
C ARG A 172 32.59 -3.59 -0.18
N MET A 173 33.74 -3.74 -0.84
CA MET A 173 34.83 -2.77 -0.77
C MET A 173 34.44 -1.43 -1.41
N ALA A 174 33.83 -1.45 -2.60
CA ALA A 174 33.34 -0.25 -3.26
C ALA A 174 32.30 0.50 -2.40
N SER A 175 31.39 -0.24 -1.79
CA SER A 175 30.39 0.29 -0.86
C SER A 175 31.05 0.88 0.39
N ALA A 176 32.05 0.21 0.96
CA ALA A 176 32.79 0.73 2.12
C ALA A 176 33.48 2.06 1.83
N ILE A 177 34.13 2.19 0.66
CA ILE A 177 34.76 3.44 0.21
C ILE A 177 33.70 4.53 0.03
N LYS A 178 32.60 4.22 -0.66
CA LYS A 178 31.48 5.15 -0.84
C LYS A 178 30.94 5.63 0.51
N ASN A 179 30.70 4.72 1.44
CA ASN A 179 30.17 5.02 2.76
C ASN A 179 31.12 5.92 3.56
N TYR A 180 32.43 5.66 3.48
CA TYR A 180 33.44 6.49 4.12
C TYR A 180 33.39 7.95 3.61
N PHE A 181 33.38 8.15 2.30
CA PHE A 181 33.32 9.50 1.70
C PHE A 181 31.97 10.21 1.87
N ASN A 182 30.93 9.49 2.30
CA ASN A 182 29.62 10.07 2.61
C ASN A 182 29.33 10.13 4.11
N ASN A 183 30.30 9.78 4.97
CA ASN A 183 30.11 9.67 6.42
C ASN A 183 28.88 8.82 6.79
N ILE A 184 28.83 7.60 6.27
CA ILE A 184 27.78 6.63 6.55
C ILE A 184 28.36 5.41 7.28
N THR A 185 27.68 4.99 8.34
CA THR A 185 27.87 3.67 8.95
C THR A 185 26.56 2.89 8.96
N TYR A 186 26.66 1.57 8.78
CA TYR A 186 25.53 0.65 8.85
C TYR A 186 25.60 -0.22 10.11
N LEU A 187 24.42 -0.51 10.65
CA LEU A 187 24.11 -1.45 11.72
C LEU A 187 23.01 -2.38 11.14
N SER A 188 23.21 -3.70 11.25
CA SER A 188 22.29 -4.64 10.61
C SER A 188 21.04 -4.82 11.44
N SER A 189 19.86 -4.57 10.86
CA SER A 189 18.59 -4.89 11.52
C SER A 189 18.27 -6.39 11.54
N PHE A 190 18.96 -7.21 10.74
CA PHE A 190 18.82 -8.67 10.75
C PHE A 190 19.49 -9.33 11.96
N ASN A 191 20.54 -8.72 12.52
CA ASN A 191 21.20 -9.21 13.73
C ASN A 191 21.08 -8.15 14.83
N MET A 192 20.10 -8.34 15.71
CA MET A 192 19.83 -7.49 16.86
C MET A 192 19.94 -8.30 18.16
N SER A 193 20.84 -9.29 18.20
CA SER A 193 21.18 -10.00 19.45
C SER A 193 21.81 -9.04 20.46
N GLU A 194 21.77 -9.40 21.76
CA GLU A 194 22.35 -8.54 22.81
C GLU A 194 23.83 -8.20 22.55
N ASN A 195 24.64 -9.18 22.15
CA ASN A 195 26.06 -8.96 21.84
C ASN A 195 26.23 -8.00 20.65
N ALA A 196 25.45 -8.19 19.58
CA ALA A 196 25.49 -7.31 18.42
C ALA A 196 25.06 -5.88 18.76
N MET A 197 23.99 -5.73 19.54
CA MET A 197 23.53 -4.41 20.00
C MET A 197 24.55 -3.74 20.93
N LEU A 198 25.27 -4.50 21.75
CA LEU A 198 26.38 -3.98 22.56
C LEU A 198 27.51 -3.44 21.66
N ASP A 199 27.86 -4.15 20.59
CA ASP A 199 28.82 -3.70 19.59
C ASP A 199 28.33 -2.47 18.83
N TYR A 200 27.04 -2.42 18.49
CA TYR A 200 26.42 -1.25 17.87
C TYR A 200 26.53 -0.03 18.77
N ALA A 201 26.22 -0.16 20.07
CA ALA A 201 26.35 0.93 21.01
C ALA A 201 27.80 1.42 21.15
N ASN A 202 28.77 0.50 21.24
CA ASN A 202 30.20 0.85 21.27
C ASN A 202 30.64 1.56 19.99
N LYS A 203 30.15 1.11 18.83
CA LYS A 203 30.41 1.73 17.52
C LYS A 203 29.82 3.13 17.45
N LEU A 204 28.56 3.33 17.87
CA LEU A 204 27.91 4.63 17.84
C LEU A 204 28.53 5.63 18.83
N LYS A 205 28.96 5.20 20.02
CA LYS A 205 29.71 6.05 20.97
C LYS A 205 30.99 6.62 20.37
N ARG A 206 31.70 5.82 19.57
CA ARG A 206 32.94 6.24 18.88
C ARG A 206 32.65 7.08 17.65
N TYR A 207 31.66 6.66 16.86
CA TYR A 207 31.32 7.31 15.60
C TYR A 207 30.60 8.66 15.80
N LYS A 208 29.79 8.78 16.86
CA LYS A 208 28.97 9.94 17.21
C LYS A 208 28.15 10.43 16.01
N PRO A 209 27.17 9.63 15.52
CA PRO A 209 26.35 10.04 14.39
C PRO A 209 25.56 11.31 14.72
N ASP A 210 25.38 12.17 13.71
CA ASP A 210 24.46 13.30 13.75
C ASP A 210 23.02 12.84 13.44
N LEU A 211 22.86 11.75 12.69
CA LEU A 211 21.57 11.19 12.30
C LEU A 211 21.56 9.67 12.50
N ILE A 212 20.49 9.14 13.10
CA ILE A 212 20.13 7.71 13.04
C ILE A 212 18.94 7.54 12.11
N ILE A 213 19.04 6.66 11.11
CA ILE A 213 17.93 6.29 10.22
C ILE A 213 17.63 4.81 10.39
N GLY A 214 16.36 4.42 10.52
CA GLY A 214 16.05 2.99 10.62
C GLY A 214 14.57 2.66 10.53
N TYR A 215 14.28 1.36 10.51
CA TYR A 215 12.92 0.87 10.72
C TYR A 215 12.48 1.19 12.16
N PRO A 216 11.28 1.73 12.40
CA PRO A 216 10.74 1.96 13.74
C PRO A 216 10.96 0.78 14.68
N SER A 217 10.63 -0.44 14.26
CA SER A 217 10.81 -1.66 15.06
C SER A 217 12.27 -1.89 15.50
N ALA A 218 13.22 -1.80 14.56
CA ALA A 218 14.63 -2.06 14.83
C ALA A 218 15.28 -0.98 15.71
N VAL A 219 14.99 0.30 15.45
CA VAL A 219 15.56 1.39 16.26
C VAL A 219 14.96 1.38 17.67
N THR A 220 13.67 1.06 17.81
CA THR A 220 13.00 0.90 19.11
C THR A 220 13.63 -0.23 19.92
N LEU A 221 13.82 -1.41 19.32
CA LEU A 221 14.48 -2.54 19.97
C LEU A 221 15.89 -2.17 20.49
N PHE A 222 16.65 -1.43 19.68
CA PHE A 222 17.96 -0.95 20.10
C PHE A 222 17.87 0.07 21.25
N ALA A 223 16.88 0.97 21.21
CA ALA A 223 16.64 1.96 22.25
C ALA A 223 16.25 1.31 23.59
N GLU A 224 15.37 0.32 23.57
CA GLU A 224 15.00 -0.48 24.75
C GLU A 224 16.23 -1.18 25.36
N PHE A 225 17.07 -1.78 24.51
CA PHE A 225 18.29 -2.43 24.94
C PHE A 225 19.26 -1.47 25.64
N ILE A 226 19.55 -0.31 25.04
CA ILE A 226 20.47 0.66 25.66
C ILE A 226 19.88 1.29 26.92
N LYS A 227 18.56 1.50 26.98
CA LYS A 227 17.85 1.96 28.18
C LYS A 227 17.94 0.93 29.31
N GLY A 228 17.59 -0.33 29.04
CA GLY A 228 17.62 -1.42 30.03
C GLY A 228 19.01 -1.73 30.57
N ARG A 229 20.07 -1.47 29.78
CA ARG A 229 21.48 -1.64 30.19
C ARG A 229 22.12 -0.34 30.71
N ASN A 230 21.38 0.76 30.83
CA ASN A 230 21.89 2.08 31.22
C ASN A 230 23.09 2.56 30.37
N ILE A 231 23.06 2.30 29.07
CA ILE A 231 24.12 2.67 28.13
C ILE A 231 23.87 4.10 27.60
N GLY A 232 24.55 5.09 28.19
CA GLY A 232 24.51 6.49 27.72
C GLY A 232 25.48 6.82 26.58
N GLY A 233 25.52 8.10 26.15
CA GLY A 233 26.55 8.62 25.24
C GLY A 233 26.24 8.52 23.74
N ILE A 234 25.00 8.20 23.37
CA ILE A 234 24.51 8.20 21.99
C ILE A 234 23.44 9.29 21.91
N ARG A 235 23.78 10.42 21.26
CA ARG A 235 22.97 11.64 21.19
C ARG A 235 23.06 12.25 19.78
N PRO A 236 22.38 11.66 18.78
CA PRO A 236 22.28 12.27 17.46
C PRO A 236 21.49 13.58 17.52
N LYS A 237 21.57 14.40 16.47
CA LYS A 237 20.73 15.60 16.30
C LYS A 237 19.29 15.23 15.97
N SER A 238 19.10 14.15 15.22
CA SER A 238 17.77 13.64 14.87
C SER A 238 17.77 12.12 14.63
N VAL A 239 16.58 11.53 14.72
CA VAL A 239 16.28 10.19 14.25
C VAL A 239 15.27 10.32 13.11
N ILE A 240 15.46 9.60 12.01
CA ILE A 240 14.46 9.47 10.94
C ILE A 240 13.98 8.02 10.89
N SER A 241 12.70 7.80 11.14
CA SER A 241 12.05 6.51 10.93
C SER A 241 11.51 6.40 9.51
N SER A 242 11.62 5.22 8.90
CA SER A 242 11.08 4.99 7.56
C SER A 242 10.85 3.51 7.29
N GLY A 243 9.94 3.22 6.36
CA GLY A 243 9.70 1.86 5.87
C GLY A 243 8.71 1.03 6.69
N GLU A 244 8.29 1.50 7.87
CA GLU A 244 7.18 0.99 8.69
C GLU A 244 6.47 2.18 9.35
N LYS A 245 5.23 2.00 9.82
CA LYS A 245 4.52 3.01 10.61
C LYS A 245 5.22 3.18 11.97
N ILE A 246 5.56 4.42 12.33
CA ILE A 246 6.02 4.74 13.68
C ILE A 246 4.83 5.02 14.60
N TYR A 247 4.77 4.35 15.74
CA TYR A 247 3.73 4.57 16.73
C TYR A 247 4.14 5.64 17.77
N PRO A 248 3.19 6.37 18.38
CA PRO A 248 3.49 7.41 19.37
C PRO A 248 4.43 6.94 20.50
N GLN A 249 4.25 5.71 20.99
CA GLN A 249 5.06 5.16 22.07
C GLN A 249 6.50 4.87 21.64
N GLN A 250 6.69 4.43 20.39
CA GLN A 250 8.03 4.26 19.83
C GLN A 250 8.72 5.60 19.72
N ARG A 251 8.02 6.63 19.22
CA ARG A 251 8.53 8.00 19.15
C ARG A 251 8.95 8.51 20.53
N GLU A 252 8.07 8.44 21.52
CA GLU A 252 8.34 8.88 22.90
C GLU A 252 9.60 8.19 23.48
N LEU A 253 9.70 6.86 23.33
CA LEU A 253 10.87 6.12 23.79
C LEU A 253 12.15 6.56 23.07
N LEU A 254 12.09 6.70 21.75
CA LEU A 254 13.24 7.10 20.94
C LEU A 254 13.70 8.53 21.31
N GLU A 255 12.77 9.46 21.52
CA GLU A 255 13.06 10.83 21.95
C GLU A 255 13.67 10.87 23.34
N GLU A 256 13.14 10.08 24.29
CA GLU A 256 13.70 9.93 25.64
C GLU A 256 15.13 9.38 25.61
N VAL A 257 15.33 8.27 24.88
CA VAL A 257 16.58 7.52 24.88
C VAL A 257 17.68 8.27 24.14
N PHE A 258 17.38 8.86 22.98
CA PHE A 258 18.37 9.56 22.14
C PHE A 258 18.46 11.06 22.43
N GLY A 259 17.50 11.64 23.17
CA GLY A 259 17.50 13.05 23.53
C GLY A 259 17.40 13.98 22.32
N CYS A 260 16.68 13.57 21.28
CA CYS A 260 16.53 14.30 20.03
C CYS A 260 15.15 14.09 19.43
N ARG A 261 14.78 14.90 18.44
CA ARG A 261 13.51 14.75 17.71
C ARG A 261 13.55 13.55 16.78
N VAL A 262 12.41 12.87 16.66
CA VAL A 262 12.21 11.75 15.73
C VAL A 262 11.32 12.23 14.58
N PHE A 263 11.68 11.97 13.33
CA PHE A 263 10.90 12.37 12.16
C PHE A 263 10.40 11.16 11.40
N ASP A 264 9.13 11.19 11.00
CA ASP A 264 8.59 10.17 10.10
C ASP A 264 8.85 10.52 8.63
N ARG A 265 9.20 9.49 7.85
CA ARG A 265 9.44 9.58 6.42
C ARG A 265 8.76 8.42 5.69
N TYR A 266 7.76 8.78 4.90
CA TYR A 266 7.08 7.85 4.01
C TYR A 266 7.81 7.73 2.66
N GLY A 267 7.98 6.49 2.21
CA GLY A 267 8.74 6.16 1.02
C GLY A 267 8.60 4.69 0.64
N SER A 268 8.99 4.37 -0.60
CA SER A 268 8.90 3.03 -1.17
C SER A 268 10.09 2.74 -2.09
N ASN A 269 10.25 1.49 -2.54
CA ASN A 269 11.31 1.17 -3.51
C ASN A 269 10.98 1.73 -4.89
N GLU A 270 9.68 1.87 -5.20
CA GLU A 270 9.13 2.44 -6.41
C GLU A 270 9.46 3.94 -6.51
N PHE A 271 9.24 4.68 -5.41
CA PHE A 271 9.23 6.15 -5.43
C PHE A 271 10.36 6.81 -4.61
N ALA A 272 11.16 6.02 -3.89
CA ALA A 272 12.15 6.48 -2.92
C ALA A 272 11.54 7.33 -1.79
N ASN A 273 11.69 8.65 -1.83
CA ASN A 273 11.22 9.56 -0.78
C ASN A 273 9.95 10.28 -1.24
N VAL A 274 8.85 10.03 -0.54
CA VAL A 274 7.50 10.37 -0.99
C VAL A 274 6.90 11.48 -0.12
N ALA A 275 7.04 11.36 1.20
CA ALA A 275 6.62 12.38 2.15
C ALA A 275 7.54 12.42 3.38
N HIS A 276 7.61 13.56 4.06
CA HIS A 276 8.43 13.71 5.26
C HIS A 276 7.81 14.69 6.26
N GLU A 277 7.92 14.41 7.55
CA GLU A 277 7.52 15.33 8.60
C GLU A 277 8.39 16.59 8.64
N CYS A 278 7.80 17.74 8.91
CA CYS A 278 8.56 18.93 9.30
C CYS A 278 8.75 18.98 10.82
N ASP A 279 9.41 20.05 11.26
CA ASP A 279 9.65 20.42 12.65
C ASP A 279 8.38 20.82 13.43
N GLN A 280 7.19 20.67 12.86
CA GLN A 280 5.92 20.83 13.58
C GLN A 280 5.32 19.49 14.04
N HIS A 281 5.72 18.35 13.45
CA HIS A 281 5.14 17.01 13.71
C HIS A 281 3.59 16.97 13.66
N LYS A 282 2.98 17.70 12.72
CA LYS A 282 1.53 17.76 12.52
C LYS A 282 1.07 17.12 11.20
N GLY A 283 1.84 16.13 10.72
CA GLY A 283 1.62 15.44 9.45
C GLY A 283 2.89 15.39 8.59
N LEU A 284 2.79 14.77 7.41
CA LEU A 284 3.89 14.63 6.47
C LEU A 284 3.65 15.48 5.22
N HIS A 285 4.64 16.27 4.83
CA HIS A 285 4.59 17.02 3.57
C HIS A 285 4.81 16.08 2.39
N LEU A 286 3.87 16.08 1.45
CA LEU A 286 3.95 15.35 0.19
C LEU A 286 4.85 16.09 -0.79
N PHE A 287 5.80 15.40 -1.42
CA PHE A 287 6.66 16.00 -2.44
C PHE A 287 5.96 16.06 -3.80
N THR A 288 4.85 16.80 -3.86
CA THR A 288 3.98 16.95 -5.05
C THR A 288 4.67 17.66 -6.21
N ASP A 289 5.75 18.38 -5.93
CA ASP A 289 6.60 18.99 -6.94
C ASP A 289 7.41 17.96 -7.77
N LEU A 290 7.35 16.67 -7.42
CA LEU A 290 7.99 15.55 -8.13
C LEU A 290 7.03 14.39 -8.44
N LEU A 291 5.90 14.31 -7.76
CA LEU A 291 4.94 13.19 -7.80
C LEU A 291 3.52 13.75 -7.84
N TYR A 292 2.58 12.98 -8.39
CA TYR A 292 1.15 13.27 -8.22
C TYR A 292 0.52 12.25 -7.30
N PHE A 293 -0.35 12.72 -6.41
CA PHE A 293 -0.92 11.94 -5.33
C PHE A 293 -2.43 12.00 -5.36
N GLU A 294 -3.04 10.84 -5.14
CA GLU A 294 -4.46 10.70 -4.86
C GLU A 294 -4.60 9.84 -3.60
N ILE A 295 -5.65 10.09 -2.82
CA ILE A 295 -6.04 9.23 -1.70
C ILE A 295 -7.48 8.79 -1.99
N LEU A 296 -7.66 7.54 -2.38
CA LEU A 296 -8.92 7.02 -2.90
C LEU A 296 -9.57 6.05 -1.92
N ARG A 297 -10.89 6.15 -1.75
CA ARG A 297 -11.69 5.14 -1.05
C ARG A 297 -11.85 3.90 -1.91
N GLU A 298 -12.37 2.84 -1.32
CA GLU A 298 -12.61 1.56 -2.00
C GLU A 298 -13.49 1.69 -3.26
N ASN A 299 -14.46 2.61 -3.25
CA ASN A 299 -15.30 2.92 -4.40
C ASN A 299 -14.61 3.75 -5.51
N GLY A 300 -13.29 3.98 -5.40
CA GLY A 300 -12.51 4.75 -6.36
C GLY A 300 -12.65 6.28 -6.25
N ARG A 301 -13.48 6.81 -5.35
CA ARG A 301 -13.65 8.26 -5.15
C ARG A 301 -12.58 8.80 -4.17
N PRO A 302 -12.17 10.08 -4.31
CA PRO A 302 -11.27 10.71 -3.33
C PRO A 302 -11.81 10.62 -1.89
N ALA A 303 -10.92 10.40 -0.93
CA ALA A 303 -11.21 10.43 0.49
C ALA A 303 -11.29 11.89 0.99
N ALA A 304 -12.30 12.20 1.80
CA ALA A 304 -12.40 13.51 2.45
C ALA A 304 -11.40 13.63 3.62
N PRO A 305 -11.05 14.85 4.08
CA PRO A 305 -10.24 15.02 5.28
C PRO A 305 -10.79 14.21 6.46
N GLY A 306 -9.92 13.44 7.13
CA GLY A 306 -10.32 12.53 8.21
C GLY A 306 -10.81 11.15 7.77
N GLU A 307 -11.12 10.93 6.50
CA GLU A 307 -11.47 9.62 5.95
C GLU A 307 -10.22 8.83 5.54
N VAL A 308 -10.25 7.51 5.73
CA VAL A 308 -9.17 6.61 5.31
C VAL A 308 -9.30 6.31 3.82
N GLY A 309 -8.19 6.37 3.09
CA GLY A 309 -8.12 5.94 1.69
C GLY A 309 -6.74 5.39 1.31
N GLU A 310 -6.69 4.69 0.18
CA GLU A 310 -5.47 4.13 -0.40
C GLU A 310 -4.69 5.21 -1.15
N ILE A 311 -3.39 5.27 -0.89
CA ILE A 311 -2.47 6.16 -1.61
C ILE A 311 -2.27 5.61 -3.03
N VAL A 312 -2.53 6.48 -4.00
CA VAL A 312 -2.29 6.25 -5.42
C VAL A 312 -1.29 7.30 -5.91
N ILE A 313 -0.26 6.86 -6.63
CA ILE A 313 0.86 7.72 -7.04
C ILE A 313 1.10 7.65 -8.55
N THR A 314 1.33 8.81 -9.16
CA THR A 314 1.96 8.93 -10.47
C THR A 314 3.35 9.53 -10.32
N ASP A 315 4.35 8.86 -10.89
CA ASP A 315 5.76 9.24 -10.77
C ASP A 315 6.32 9.85 -12.05
N PHE A 316 6.55 11.16 -12.02
CA PHE A 316 7.06 11.90 -13.17
C PHE A 316 8.52 11.60 -13.51
N LEU A 317 9.26 10.91 -12.63
CA LEU A 317 10.70 10.71 -12.77
C LEU A 317 11.04 9.38 -13.46
N ASN A 318 10.18 8.36 -13.34
CA ASN A 318 10.45 7.05 -13.91
C ASN A 318 9.93 6.90 -15.34
N LEU A 319 10.56 7.58 -16.29
CA LEU A 319 10.15 7.50 -17.70
C LEU A 319 10.62 6.22 -18.42
N TYR A 320 11.40 5.36 -17.74
CA TYR A 320 11.81 4.08 -18.30
C TYR A 320 10.73 3.01 -18.19
N MET A 321 10.03 2.96 -17.05
CA MET A 321 8.85 2.11 -16.83
C MET A 321 7.84 2.90 -15.99
N PRO A 322 7.07 3.80 -16.60
CA PRO A 322 6.26 4.76 -15.87
C PRO A 322 5.13 4.10 -15.10
N PHE A 323 4.90 4.60 -13.88
CA PHE A 323 3.75 4.23 -13.06
C PHE A 323 2.79 5.42 -13.04
N VAL A 324 1.61 5.21 -13.63
CA VAL A 324 0.51 6.17 -13.71
C VAL A 324 -0.63 5.63 -12.87
N ARG A 325 -1.13 6.46 -11.95
CA ARG A 325 -2.18 6.11 -10.98
C ARG A 325 -1.96 4.74 -10.32
N TYR A 326 -0.73 4.51 -9.84
CA TYR A 326 -0.36 3.23 -9.24
C TYR A 326 -0.88 3.08 -7.82
N LYS A 327 -1.65 2.02 -7.59
CA LYS A 327 -2.14 1.57 -6.29
C LYS A 327 -1.00 1.05 -5.41
N THR A 328 -0.63 1.81 -4.38
CA THR A 328 0.50 1.45 -3.50
C THR A 328 0.17 0.33 -2.52
N GLY A 329 -1.12 0.14 -2.20
CA GLY A 329 -1.59 -0.67 -1.08
C GLY A 329 -1.33 -0.06 0.30
N ASP A 330 -0.77 1.16 0.37
CA ASP A 330 -0.58 1.90 1.62
C ASP A 330 -1.80 2.82 1.85
N MET A 331 -2.28 2.91 3.09
CA MET A 331 -3.45 3.69 3.49
C MET A 331 -3.02 4.98 4.20
N ALA A 332 -3.75 6.07 3.98
CA ALA A 332 -3.52 7.35 4.63
C ALA A 332 -4.82 8.12 4.85
N ILE A 333 -4.72 9.15 5.69
CA ILE A 333 -5.79 10.11 5.95
C ILE A 333 -5.36 11.47 5.39
N PRO A 334 -6.11 12.04 4.41
CA PRO A 334 -5.82 13.36 3.89
C PRO A 334 -6.18 14.44 4.90
N THR A 335 -5.60 15.62 4.69
CA THR A 335 -6.00 16.85 5.38
C THR A 335 -5.91 18.03 4.42
N ASP A 336 -6.75 19.04 4.63
CA ASP A 336 -6.75 20.33 3.95
C ASP A 336 -5.93 21.40 4.70
N ARG A 337 -5.31 21.03 5.83
CA ARG A 337 -4.53 21.95 6.64
C ARG A 337 -3.27 22.41 5.91
N ILE A 338 -3.04 23.71 5.98
CA ILE A 338 -1.76 24.32 5.65
C ILE A 338 -0.87 24.29 6.89
N CYS A 339 0.34 23.79 6.75
CA CYS A 339 1.28 23.70 7.86
C CYS A 339 1.86 25.07 8.21
N GLU A 340 1.96 25.37 9.50
CA GLU A 340 2.57 26.62 10.02
C GLU A 340 4.09 26.71 9.78
N CYS A 341 4.73 25.65 9.31
CA CYS A 341 6.16 25.66 8.96
C CYS A 341 6.50 26.52 7.73
N GLY A 342 5.48 27.03 7.03
CA GLY A 342 5.62 27.91 5.86
C GLY A 342 5.90 27.21 4.54
N ARG A 343 5.90 25.86 4.51
CA ARG A 343 5.99 25.10 3.25
C ARG A 343 4.63 25.04 2.57
N GLY A 344 4.56 25.34 1.27
CA GLY A 344 3.34 25.19 0.48
C GLY A 344 3.08 23.75 -0.01
N LEU A 345 4.00 22.81 0.26
CA LEU A 345 3.80 21.40 -0.08
C LEU A 345 2.57 20.85 0.67
N PRO A 346 1.62 20.18 -0.01
CA PRO A 346 0.44 19.58 0.61
C PRO A 346 0.80 18.62 1.75
N LEU A 347 -0.14 18.46 2.68
CA LEU A 347 0.05 17.71 3.90
C LEU A 347 -0.86 16.47 3.91
N ILE A 348 -0.34 15.35 4.39
CA ILE A 348 -1.18 14.23 4.85
C ILE A 348 -1.17 14.20 6.37
N GLU A 349 -2.31 13.85 6.97
CA GLU A 349 -2.42 13.82 8.42
C GLU A 349 -1.56 12.69 9.00
N ARG A 350 -1.72 11.48 8.47
CA ARG A 350 -0.92 10.31 8.87
C ARG A 350 -1.05 9.18 7.87
N ILE A 351 -0.04 8.31 7.87
CA ILE A 351 -0.07 7.00 7.22
C ILE A 351 -0.70 5.99 8.18
N GLU A 352 -1.73 5.27 7.73
CA GLU A 352 -2.42 4.27 8.55
C GLU A 352 -1.75 2.89 8.53
N GLY A 353 -0.97 2.57 7.50
CA GLY A 353 -0.33 1.28 7.31
C GLY A 353 -0.62 0.75 5.91
N ARG A 354 -0.69 -0.58 5.72
CA ARG A 354 -1.16 -1.20 4.47
C ARG A 354 -2.57 -1.74 4.59
N THR A 355 -3.26 -1.88 3.46
CA THR A 355 -4.55 -2.60 3.36
C THR A 355 -4.50 -3.98 4.02
N PHE A 356 -3.38 -4.70 3.87
CA PHE A 356 -3.13 -6.04 4.44
C PHE A 356 -2.58 -6.06 5.87
N ASP A 357 -2.35 -4.89 6.49
CA ASP A 357 -1.94 -4.79 7.91
C ASP A 357 -3.17 -4.60 8.82
N ASN A 358 -4.32 -5.11 8.38
CA ASN A 358 -5.57 -5.17 9.13
C ASN A 358 -6.03 -6.61 9.28
N ILE A 359 -6.80 -6.87 10.31
CA ILE A 359 -7.50 -8.14 10.55
C ILE A 359 -8.99 -7.89 10.29
N LEU A 360 -9.59 -8.70 9.43
CA LEU A 360 -11.02 -8.62 9.13
C LEU A 360 -11.80 -9.43 10.16
N THR A 361 -12.82 -8.86 10.77
CA THR A 361 -13.67 -9.59 11.71
C THR A 361 -14.67 -10.47 10.95
N PRO A 362 -15.28 -11.48 11.61
CA PRO A 362 -16.30 -12.32 11.00
C PRO A 362 -17.50 -11.53 10.43
N ASP A 363 -17.84 -10.40 11.04
CA ASP A 363 -18.90 -9.47 10.62
C ASP A 363 -18.44 -8.40 9.60
N GLY A 364 -17.20 -8.50 9.10
CA GLY A 364 -16.70 -7.65 8.01
C GLY A 364 -16.11 -6.30 8.43
N ARG A 365 -16.01 -6.00 9.73
CA ARG A 365 -15.26 -4.84 10.22
C ARG A 365 -13.75 -5.08 10.04
N SER A 366 -12.98 -4.00 10.03
CA SER A 366 -11.52 -4.04 9.89
C SER A 366 -10.85 -3.52 11.16
N ILE A 367 -9.97 -4.33 11.76
CA ILE A 367 -9.19 -3.97 12.94
C ILE A 367 -7.75 -3.70 12.53
N GLY A 368 -7.36 -2.42 12.57
CA GLY A 368 -6.02 -1.99 12.20
C GLY A 368 -4.97 -2.17 13.29
N GLY A 369 -3.71 -1.92 12.90
CA GLY A 369 -2.50 -2.14 13.71
C GLY A 369 -2.47 -1.52 15.11
N TYR A 370 -3.22 -0.44 15.32
CA TYR A 370 -3.26 0.25 16.61
C TYR A 370 -3.81 -0.64 17.74
N PHE A 371 -4.91 -1.36 17.50
CA PHE A 371 -5.50 -2.24 18.51
C PHE A 371 -4.50 -3.31 18.97
N TRP A 372 -3.84 -3.96 18.02
CA TRP A 372 -2.91 -5.05 18.30
C TRP A 372 -1.67 -4.59 19.05
N THR A 373 -1.14 -3.40 18.70
CA THR A 373 -0.02 -2.79 19.42
C THR A 373 -0.42 -2.31 20.81
N TYR A 374 -1.63 -1.75 20.98
CA TYR A 374 -2.20 -1.44 22.29
C TYR A 374 -2.35 -2.70 23.17
N LEU A 375 -2.92 -3.77 22.61
CA LEU A 375 -3.10 -5.05 23.32
C LEU A 375 -1.77 -5.59 23.85
N SER A 376 -0.71 -5.52 23.03
CA SER A 376 0.62 -5.96 23.44
C SER A 376 1.21 -5.16 24.62
N ARG A 377 0.75 -3.93 24.83
CA ARG A 377 1.20 -3.05 25.92
C ARG A 377 0.43 -3.29 27.21
N VAL A 378 -0.89 -3.49 27.14
CA VAL A 378 -1.72 -3.66 28.35
C VAL A 378 -1.53 -5.03 28.99
N VAL A 379 -1.05 -6.00 28.22
CA VAL A 379 -0.71 -7.33 28.70
C VAL A 379 0.80 -7.41 29.01
N PRO A 380 1.20 -7.51 30.29
CA PRO A 380 2.61 -7.49 30.68
C PRO A 380 3.36 -8.71 30.16
N GLY A 381 4.66 -8.56 29.91
CA GLY A 381 5.52 -9.69 29.55
C GLY A 381 5.42 -10.16 28.10
N ILE A 382 4.75 -9.43 27.19
CA ILE A 382 4.87 -9.66 25.75
C ILE A 382 6.17 -9.01 25.28
N LYS A 383 7.14 -9.82 24.83
CA LYS A 383 8.40 -9.31 24.25
C LYS A 383 8.24 -8.97 22.77
N GLN A 384 7.58 -9.86 22.03
CA GLN A 384 7.21 -9.66 20.62
C GLN A 384 5.90 -10.38 20.35
N PHE A 385 5.13 -9.91 19.37
CA PHE A 385 3.92 -10.59 18.93
C PHE A 385 3.71 -10.49 17.42
N GLN A 386 2.93 -11.40 16.87
CA GLN A 386 2.42 -11.33 15.50
C GLN A 386 1.02 -11.94 15.45
N VAL A 387 0.11 -11.27 14.75
CA VAL A 387 -1.24 -11.74 14.48
C VAL A 387 -1.29 -12.23 13.04
N GLU A 388 -1.51 -13.52 12.85
CA GLU A 388 -1.75 -14.12 11.54
C GLU A 388 -3.24 -14.43 11.37
N GLN A 389 -3.82 -13.99 10.27
CA GLN A 389 -5.18 -14.35 9.88
C GLN A 389 -5.14 -15.08 8.54
N LYS A 390 -5.81 -16.23 8.48
CA LYS A 390 -6.00 -17.00 7.24
C LYS A 390 -7.45 -17.00 6.78
N GLN A 391 -8.39 -16.79 7.69
CA GLN A 391 -9.83 -16.75 7.47
C GLN A 391 -10.43 -15.67 8.39
N ARG A 392 -11.51 -15.00 7.99
CA ARG A 392 -12.22 -14.00 8.83
C ARG A 392 -12.60 -14.55 10.22
N SER A 393 -12.96 -15.82 10.30
CA SER A 393 -13.39 -16.50 11.52
C SER A 393 -12.26 -17.03 12.41
N SER A 394 -10.99 -16.85 12.04
CA SER A 394 -9.88 -17.35 12.86
C SER A 394 -8.62 -16.50 12.82
N ILE A 395 -7.94 -16.42 13.96
CA ILE A 395 -6.63 -15.79 14.08
C ILE A 395 -5.65 -16.68 14.86
N THR A 396 -4.37 -16.53 14.55
CA THR A 396 -3.26 -17.05 15.36
C THR A 396 -2.47 -15.89 15.91
N PHE A 397 -2.46 -15.73 17.23
CA PHE A 397 -1.68 -14.73 17.95
C PHE A 397 -0.37 -15.37 18.45
N ARG A 398 0.72 -15.13 17.73
CA ARG A 398 2.07 -15.59 18.09
C ARG A 398 2.69 -14.67 19.13
N ILE A 399 3.33 -15.25 20.14
CA ILE A 399 3.93 -14.50 21.27
C ILE A 399 5.33 -15.00 21.56
N VAL A 400 6.29 -14.07 21.61
CA VAL A 400 7.57 -14.27 22.29
C VAL A 400 7.45 -13.71 23.70
N ARG A 401 7.68 -14.57 24.70
CA ARG A 401 7.49 -14.22 26.12
C ARG A 401 8.69 -13.44 26.65
N GLY A 402 8.41 -12.37 27.38
CA GLY A 402 9.36 -11.60 28.17
C GLY A 402 9.39 -12.05 29.63
N PRO A 403 10.26 -11.42 30.44
CA PRO A 403 10.45 -11.78 31.85
C PRO A 403 9.18 -11.66 32.70
N ASP A 404 8.32 -10.68 32.39
CA ASP A 404 7.11 -10.38 33.17
C ASP A 404 5.87 -11.19 32.72
N TRP A 405 6.07 -12.24 31.91
CA TRP A 405 4.97 -13.05 31.40
C TRP A 405 4.37 -13.95 32.50
N ASN A 406 3.04 -13.96 32.62
CA ASN A 406 2.29 -14.89 33.48
C ASN A 406 1.20 -15.62 32.68
N ASP A 407 0.69 -16.74 33.22
CA ASP A 407 -0.29 -17.57 32.50
C ASP A 407 -1.69 -16.92 32.38
N GLY A 408 -2.05 -16.00 33.29
CA GLY A 408 -3.32 -15.25 33.20
C GLY A 408 -3.36 -14.24 32.05
N ASN A 409 -2.21 -13.89 31.49
CA ASN A 409 -2.12 -13.02 30.32
C ASN A 409 -2.75 -13.65 29.07
N GLU A 410 -2.72 -14.98 28.94
CA GLU A 410 -3.29 -15.65 27.77
C GLU A 410 -4.79 -15.44 27.69
N GLU A 411 -5.49 -15.64 28.80
CA GLU A 411 -6.93 -15.43 28.91
C GLU A 411 -7.29 -13.96 28.71
N ARG A 412 -6.48 -13.04 29.24
CA ARG A 412 -6.65 -11.59 29.01
C ARG A 412 -6.55 -11.22 27.52
N ILE A 413 -5.57 -11.77 26.80
CA ILE A 413 -5.44 -11.57 25.35
C ILE A 413 -6.69 -12.07 24.63
N ILE A 414 -7.13 -13.29 24.95
CA ILE A 414 -8.31 -13.91 24.33
C ILE A 414 -9.55 -13.04 24.53
N ASN A 415 -9.77 -12.54 25.75
CA ASN A 415 -10.95 -11.73 26.08
C ASN A 415 -10.95 -10.39 25.32
N GLU A 416 -9.84 -9.65 25.35
CA GLU A 416 -9.71 -8.37 24.64
C GLU A 416 -9.91 -8.54 23.12
N ILE A 417 -9.41 -9.64 22.55
CA ILE A 417 -9.61 -9.96 21.13
C ILE A 417 -11.09 -10.25 20.85
N ARG A 418 -11.76 -11.05 21.69
CA ARG A 418 -13.20 -11.36 21.52
C ARG A 418 -14.07 -10.12 21.65
N GLU A 419 -13.77 -9.22 22.59
CA GLU A 419 -14.51 -7.97 22.74
C GLU A 419 -14.46 -7.11 21.47
N ASN A 420 -13.35 -7.16 20.72
CA ASN A 420 -13.17 -6.36 19.51
C ASN A 420 -13.58 -7.09 18.22
N MET A 421 -13.33 -8.39 18.11
CA MET A 421 -13.60 -9.22 16.93
C MET A 421 -14.96 -9.93 16.95
N GLY A 422 -15.59 -10.06 18.12
CA GLY A 422 -16.78 -10.86 18.35
C GLY A 422 -16.47 -12.26 18.87
N GLU A 423 -17.42 -12.82 19.63
CA GLU A 423 -17.30 -14.13 20.30
C GLU A 423 -17.11 -15.32 19.35
N SER A 424 -17.52 -15.18 18.08
CA SER A 424 -17.45 -16.24 17.08
C SER A 424 -16.04 -16.46 16.51
N VAL A 425 -15.07 -15.60 16.82
CA VAL A 425 -13.70 -15.74 16.32
C VAL A 425 -12.95 -16.89 17.03
N ASN A 426 -12.34 -17.76 16.24
CA ASN A 426 -11.44 -18.80 16.74
C ASN A 426 -10.04 -18.22 16.97
N ILE A 427 -9.58 -18.21 18.22
CA ILE A 427 -8.29 -17.63 18.60
C ILE A 427 -7.33 -18.75 18.99
N LYS A 428 -6.19 -18.83 18.29
CA LYS A 428 -5.07 -19.69 18.69
C LYS A 428 -3.95 -18.83 19.26
N ILE A 429 -3.55 -19.07 20.50
CA ILE A 429 -2.33 -18.48 21.06
C ILE A 429 -1.15 -19.42 20.77
N ASP A 430 -0.10 -18.90 20.17
CA ASP A 430 1.06 -19.68 19.73
C ASP A 430 2.34 -19.11 20.37
N LYS A 431 2.87 -19.81 21.38
CA LYS A 431 4.06 -19.37 22.12
C LYS A 431 5.30 -19.81 21.35
N VAL A 432 6.08 -18.86 20.84
CA VAL A 432 7.25 -19.10 19.98
C VAL A 432 8.50 -18.48 20.57
N ASP A 433 9.66 -19.03 20.24
CA ASP A 433 10.95 -18.50 20.72
C ASP A 433 11.36 -17.22 19.96
N GLU A 434 11.03 -17.15 18.67
CA GLU A 434 11.27 -16.00 17.80
C GLU A 434 10.20 -15.87 16.71
N ILE A 435 10.03 -14.66 16.19
CA ILE A 435 9.16 -14.38 15.05
C ILE A 435 10.05 -13.86 13.90
N PRO A 436 10.02 -14.49 12.72
CA PRO A 436 10.95 -14.17 11.64
C PRO A 436 10.66 -12.78 11.03
N LEU A 437 11.74 -12.10 10.64
CA LEU A 437 11.66 -10.88 9.82
C LEU A 437 11.30 -11.24 8.36
N SER A 438 10.72 -10.28 7.65
CA SER A 438 10.56 -10.37 6.19
C SER A 438 11.92 -10.45 5.47
N PRO A 439 11.96 -10.87 4.19
CA PRO A 439 13.19 -10.85 3.40
C PRO A 439 13.90 -9.49 3.34
N ALA A 440 13.15 -8.39 3.52
CA ALA A 440 13.68 -7.02 3.58
C ALA A 440 14.18 -6.60 4.98
N GLY A 441 14.10 -7.49 5.98
CA GLY A 441 14.50 -7.24 7.36
C GLY A 441 13.51 -6.41 8.17
N LYS A 442 12.26 -6.29 7.70
CA LYS A 442 11.16 -5.61 8.40
C LYS A 442 10.37 -6.57 9.27
N PHE A 443 9.88 -6.09 10.40
CA PHE A 443 9.02 -6.87 11.28
C PHE A 443 7.54 -6.62 10.94
N ARG A 444 6.77 -7.69 10.70
CA ARG A 444 5.32 -7.61 10.47
C ARG A 444 4.58 -8.20 11.66
N PHE A 445 3.97 -7.33 12.48
CA PHE A 445 3.13 -7.77 13.59
C PHE A 445 1.71 -8.14 13.15
N ILE A 446 1.30 -7.83 11.90
CA ILE A 446 0.04 -8.31 11.30
C ILE A 446 0.33 -8.96 9.96
N VAL A 447 -0.25 -10.14 9.76
CA VAL A 447 -0.17 -10.94 8.55
C VAL A 447 -1.56 -11.46 8.24
N SER A 448 -2.35 -10.70 7.48
CA SER A 448 -3.60 -11.23 6.91
C SER A 448 -3.34 -11.87 5.55
N LYS A 449 -3.87 -13.08 5.38
CA LYS A 449 -3.86 -13.91 4.17
C LYS A 449 -5.27 -14.25 3.72
N VAL A 450 -6.26 -13.46 4.17
CA VAL A 450 -7.64 -13.59 3.71
C VAL A 450 -7.67 -13.20 2.24
N GLU A 451 -7.87 -14.18 1.36
CA GLU A 451 -8.12 -13.97 -0.06
C GLU A 451 -9.61 -14.15 -0.31
N GLU A 452 -10.32 -13.08 -0.64
CA GLU A 452 -11.69 -13.19 -1.13
C GLU A 452 -11.70 -13.26 -2.65
N ARG A 453 -12.53 -14.16 -3.17
CA ARG A 453 -12.75 -14.36 -4.60
C ARG A 453 -14.21 -14.09 -4.88
N MET A 454 -14.48 -13.45 -6.02
CA MET A 454 -15.84 -13.32 -6.50
C MET A 454 -16.28 -14.70 -7.02
N VAL A 455 -17.29 -15.28 -6.39
CA VAL A 455 -17.88 -16.59 -6.70
C VAL A 455 -19.34 -16.43 -7.05
N VAL A 456 -19.90 -17.40 -7.79
CA VAL A 456 -21.33 -17.44 -8.07
C VAL A 456 -22.07 -17.78 -6.78
N LYS A 457 -22.89 -16.86 -6.28
CA LYS A 457 -23.74 -17.04 -5.09
C LYS A 457 -25.00 -17.82 -5.44
N SER A 458 -25.63 -17.43 -6.55
CA SER A 458 -26.93 -17.90 -6.97
C SER A 458 -27.01 -17.99 -8.49
N LYS A 459 -27.76 -18.98 -8.99
CA LYS A 459 -27.98 -19.14 -10.42
C LYS A 459 -29.36 -19.70 -10.73
N VAL A 460 -30.13 -18.99 -11.55
CA VAL A 460 -31.39 -19.49 -12.11
C VAL A 460 -31.12 -19.97 -13.53
N HIS A 461 -31.28 -21.26 -13.78
CA HIS A 461 -31.07 -21.88 -15.09
C HIS A 461 -32.38 -22.07 -15.85
N LYS A 462 -32.33 -21.84 -17.17
CA LYS A 462 -33.44 -22.07 -18.11
C LYS A 462 -34.70 -21.27 -17.77
N ALA A 463 -34.52 -20.07 -17.23
CA ALA A 463 -35.65 -19.18 -17.01
C ALA A 463 -36.08 -18.59 -18.35
N HIS A 464 -37.38 -18.50 -18.59
CA HIS A 464 -37.93 -17.96 -19.83
C HIS A 464 -38.47 -16.55 -19.57
N VAL A 465 -38.08 -15.59 -20.40
CA VAL A 465 -38.61 -14.23 -20.32
C VAL A 465 -40.08 -14.26 -20.72
N THR A 466 -40.95 -13.72 -19.87
CA THR A 466 -42.42 -13.69 -20.07
C THR A 466 -42.93 -12.32 -20.52
N GLY A 467 -42.03 -11.35 -20.71
CA GLY A 467 -42.35 -10.05 -21.24
C GLY A 467 -41.14 -9.12 -21.32
N ALA A 468 -41.28 -8.03 -22.07
CA ALA A 468 -40.27 -6.98 -22.18
C ALA A 468 -40.94 -5.59 -22.11
N ASP A 469 -40.44 -4.72 -21.23
CA ASP A 469 -40.91 -3.35 -21.04
C ASP A 469 -39.76 -2.33 -21.19
N PRO A 470 -39.46 -1.86 -22.42
CA PRO A 470 -38.39 -0.89 -22.64
C PRO A 470 -38.70 0.50 -22.08
N SER A 471 -39.92 0.77 -21.61
CA SER A 471 -40.31 2.07 -21.06
C SER A 471 -39.97 2.23 -19.58
N ARG A 472 -39.68 1.12 -18.88
CA ARG A 472 -39.26 1.09 -17.49
C ARG A 472 -37.77 1.37 -17.32
N VAL A 473 -37.39 1.72 -16.09
CA VAL A 473 -35.99 1.83 -15.68
C VAL A 473 -35.31 0.46 -15.78
N ASP A 474 -34.06 0.46 -16.23
CA ASP A 474 -33.23 -0.74 -16.43
C ASP A 474 -33.27 -1.68 -15.24
N CYS A 475 -33.87 -2.86 -15.41
CA CYS A 475 -33.94 -3.92 -14.42
C CYS A 475 -34.39 -5.24 -15.04
N ILE A 476 -34.46 -6.28 -14.23
CA ILE A 476 -35.23 -7.48 -14.53
C ILE A 476 -36.24 -7.74 -13.40
N ILE A 477 -37.52 -7.84 -13.74
CA ILE A 477 -38.55 -8.21 -12.78
C ILE A 477 -38.59 -9.73 -12.71
N VAL A 478 -38.56 -10.28 -11.52
CA VAL A 478 -38.54 -11.73 -11.30
C VAL A 478 -39.55 -12.09 -10.22
N ASP A 479 -40.36 -13.10 -10.50
CA ASP A 479 -41.30 -13.72 -9.56
C ASP A 479 -40.69 -13.94 -8.17
N GLU A 480 -41.44 -13.59 -7.13
CA GLU A 480 -40.98 -13.66 -5.74
C GLU A 480 -40.62 -15.08 -5.27
N ASP A 481 -41.31 -16.13 -5.74
CA ASP A 481 -40.94 -17.53 -5.43
C ASP A 481 -39.58 -17.88 -6.02
N ILE A 482 -39.28 -17.42 -7.24
CA ILE A 482 -37.98 -17.67 -7.90
C ILE A 482 -36.85 -16.97 -7.14
N LEU A 483 -37.10 -15.75 -6.65
CA LEU A 483 -36.14 -15.01 -5.82
C LEU A 483 -35.87 -15.69 -4.48
N GLU A 484 -36.93 -16.11 -3.78
CA GLU A 484 -36.83 -16.85 -2.53
C GLU A 484 -36.05 -18.16 -2.72
N LEU A 485 -36.35 -18.95 -3.76
CA LEU A 485 -35.68 -20.21 -4.05
C LEU A 485 -34.21 -20.02 -4.43
N SER A 486 -33.90 -19.02 -5.25
CA SER A 486 -32.55 -18.74 -5.73
C SER A 486 -31.71 -17.94 -4.75
N ASN A 487 -32.23 -17.52 -3.59
CA ASN A 487 -31.52 -16.65 -2.64
C ASN A 487 -31.01 -15.35 -3.30
N ILE A 488 -31.81 -14.80 -4.23
CA ILE A 488 -31.57 -13.49 -4.84
C ILE A 488 -32.53 -12.49 -4.21
N VAL A 489 -32.03 -11.34 -3.75
CA VAL A 489 -32.87 -10.32 -3.11
C VAL A 489 -33.20 -9.17 -4.06
N PRO A 490 -34.36 -8.50 -3.90
CA PRO A 490 -34.68 -7.31 -4.69
C PRO A 490 -33.60 -6.22 -4.53
N GLY A 491 -33.18 -5.64 -5.65
CA GLY A 491 -32.09 -4.68 -5.75
C GLY A 491 -30.69 -5.31 -5.88
N GLU A 492 -30.57 -6.63 -5.83
CA GLU A 492 -29.28 -7.32 -6.01
C GLU A 492 -28.80 -7.22 -7.46
N HIS A 493 -27.50 -6.97 -7.64
CA HIS A 493 -26.83 -6.98 -8.94
C HIS A 493 -26.78 -8.40 -9.50
N VAL A 494 -27.15 -8.53 -10.77
CA VAL A 494 -27.17 -9.81 -11.49
C VAL A 494 -26.59 -9.67 -12.89
N LEU A 495 -25.96 -10.75 -13.35
CA LEU A 495 -25.60 -10.96 -14.74
C LEU A 495 -26.67 -11.83 -15.40
N ILE A 496 -27.27 -11.31 -16.46
CA ILE A 496 -28.16 -12.02 -17.36
C ILE A 496 -27.34 -12.57 -18.52
N VAL A 497 -27.49 -13.87 -18.77
CA VAL A 497 -26.93 -14.54 -19.95
C VAL A 497 -28.07 -15.10 -20.76
N ASP A 498 -28.25 -14.57 -21.96
CA ASP A 498 -29.27 -15.01 -22.88
C ASP A 498 -28.76 -16.20 -23.68
N ASN A 499 -29.36 -17.38 -23.45
CA ASN A 499 -28.97 -18.60 -24.15
C ASN A 499 -29.52 -18.64 -25.58
N THR A 500 -30.54 -17.85 -25.89
CA THR A 500 -31.14 -17.78 -27.23
C THR A 500 -30.24 -17.00 -28.19
N ASN A 501 -29.79 -15.82 -27.78
CA ASN A 501 -29.11 -14.87 -28.66
C ASN A 501 -27.64 -14.58 -28.28
N GLY A 502 -27.19 -15.03 -27.11
CA GLY A 502 -25.81 -14.90 -26.63
C GLY A 502 -25.48 -13.59 -25.91
N ALA A 503 -26.46 -12.71 -25.70
CA ALA A 503 -26.27 -11.46 -24.97
C ALA A 503 -25.84 -11.71 -23.51
N ARG A 504 -25.03 -10.78 -22.98
CA ARG A 504 -24.59 -10.76 -21.58
C ARG A 504 -24.76 -9.36 -21.03
N ILE A 505 -25.62 -9.21 -20.03
CA ILE A 505 -26.07 -7.91 -19.56
C ILE A 505 -26.09 -7.89 -18.05
N GLU A 506 -25.48 -6.86 -17.46
CA GLU A 506 -25.56 -6.62 -16.03
C GLU A 506 -26.73 -5.69 -15.71
N THR A 507 -27.48 -6.01 -14.67
CA THR A 507 -28.60 -5.20 -14.19
C THR A 507 -28.88 -5.51 -12.72
N PHE A 508 -30.01 -5.06 -12.19
CA PHE A 508 -30.49 -5.42 -10.86
C PHE A 508 -31.91 -5.99 -10.92
N VAL A 509 -32.25 -6.77 -9.91
CA VAL A 509 -33.55 -7.44 -9.80
C VAL A 509 -34.60 -6.54 -9.16
N ILE A 510 -35.82 -6.55 -9.71
CA ILE A 510 -37.02 -6.05 -9.04
C ILE A 510 -37.94 -7.22 -8.72
N LYS A 511 -38.62 -7.13 -7.58
CA LYS A 511 -39.56 -8.16 -7.13
C LYS A 511 -40.83 -8.15 -7.97
N GLY A 512 -41.19 -9.29 -8.52
CA GLY A 512 -42.44 -9.56 -9.20
C GLY A 512 -43.56 -10.08 -8.29
N GLU A 513 -44.73 -10.35 -8.87
CA GLU A 513 -45.88 -10.98 -8.23
C GLU A 513 -45.57 -12.46 -7.92
N LYS A 514 -45.85 -12.88 -6.68
CA LYS A 514 -45.57 -14.21 -6.18
C LYS A 514 -46.39 -15.30 -6.90
N GLY A 515 -45.73 -16.33 -7.42
CA GLY A 515 -46.35 -17.49 -8.06
C GLY A 515 -46.81 -17.27 -9.51
N SER A 516 -46.63 -16.06 -10.05
CA SER A 516 -46.93 -15.67 -11.42
C SER A 516 -46.04 -16.36 -12.46
N GLY A 517 -44.79 -16.69 -12.09
CA GLY A 517 -43.74 -17.13 -13.01
C GLY A 517 -43.20 -15.99 -13.87
N GLU A 518 -43.49 -14.73 -13.53
CA GLU A 518 -43.10 -13.60 -14.36
C GLU A 518 -41.58 -13.37 -14.35
N LEU A 519 -41.07 -13.05 -15.54
CA LEU A 519 -39.71 -12.65 -15.78
C LEU A 519 -39.71 -11.59 -16.88
N ILE A 520 -39.61 -10.31 -16.50
CA ILE A 520 -39.81 -9.20 -17.43
C ILE A 520 -38.51 -8.39 -17.55
N SER A 521 -37.94 -8.34 -18.75
CA SER A 521 -36.79 -7.48 -19.04
C SER A 521 -37.24 -6.02 -19.16
N CYS A 522 -36.51 -5.08 -18.57
CA CYS A 522 -36.88 -3.67 -18.56
C CYS A 522 -35.78 -2.74 -19.09
N GLY A 523 -36.16 -1.61 -19.68
CA GLY A 523 -35.24 -0.58 -20.13
C GLY A 523 -34.21 -1.08 -21.15
N ALA A 524 -32.93 -0.82 -20.91
CA ALA A 524 -31.81 -1.26 -21.74
C ALA A 524 -31.69 -2.80 -21.81
N VAL A 525 -32.10 -3.52 -20.77
CA VAL A 525 -32.12 -5.00 -20.78
C VAL A 525 -33.08 -5.51 -21.85
N ALA A 526 -34.25 -4.87 -21.98
CA ALA A 526 -35.28 -5.23 -22.98
C ALA A 526 -34.84 -5.03 -24.44
N GLN A 527 -33.76 -4.27 -24.69
CA GLN A 527 -33.18 -4.09 -26.04
C GLN A 527 -32.41 -5.33 -26.52
N HIS A 528 -32.07 -6.23 -25.61
CA HIS A 528 -31.16 -7.35 -25.86
C HIS A 528 -31.67 -8.69 -25.32
N VAL A 529 -32.65 -8.67 -24.41
CA VAL A 529 -33.32 -9.85 -23.84
C VAL A 529 -34.81 -9.67 -24.09
N HIS A 530 -35.38 -10.51 -24.94
CA HIS A 530 -36.73 -10.35 -25.49
C HIS A 530 -37.71 -11.35 -24.89
N ASP A 531 -38.99 -11.07 -25.07
CA ASP A 531 -40.06 -11.99 -24.69
C ASP A 531 -39.88 -13.37 -25.35
N GLY A 532 -39.95 -14.42 -24.55
CA GLY A 532 -39.70 -15.80 -24.95
C GLY A 532 -38.25 -16.28 -24.90
N ASP A 533 -37.26 -15.41 -24.63
CA ASP A 533 -35.86 -15.84 -24.56
C ASP A 533 -35.59 -16.76 -23.35
N GLU A 534 -34.81 -17.83 -23.56
CA GLU A 534 -34.27 -18.66 -22.47
C GLU A 534 -33.01 -17.99 -21.93
N ILE A 535 -33.01 -17.66 -20.65
CA ILE A 535 -31.92 -16.95 -19.99
C ILE A 535 -31.41 -17.70 -18.76
N ILE A 536 -30.25 -17.23 -18.29
CA ILE A 536 -29.66 -17.56 -17.00
C ILE A 536 -29.49 -16.27 -16.22
N ILE A 537 -29.93 -16.26 -14.96
CA ILE A 537 -29.69 -15.17 -14.01
C ILE A 537 -28.61 -15.61 -13.02
N MET A 538 -27.53 -14.85 -12.88
CA MET A 538 -26.45 -15.12 -11.92
C MET A 538 -26.26 -13.95 -10.96
N ALA A 539 -26.20 -14.24 -9.66
CA ALA A 539 -25.74 -13.30 -8.64
C ALA A 539 -24.37 -13.76 -8.10
N PHE A 540 -23.53 -12.80 -7.72
CA PHE A 540 -22.17 -13.06 -7.25
C PHE A 540 -21.98 -12.58 -5.82
N THR A 541 -21.06 -13.20 -5.10
CA THR A 541 -20.61 -12.75 -3.79
C THR A 541 -19.10 -12.88 -3.68
N TRP A 542 -18.50 -12.06 -2.83
CA TRP A 542 -17.13 -12.30 -2.38
C TRP A 542 -17.15 -13.42 -1.34
N SER A 543 -16.24 -14.40 -1.50
CA SER A 543 -16.10 -15.56 -0.61
C SER A 543 -14.65 -15.96 -0.49
N GLU A 544 -14.23 -16.40 0.70
CA GLU A 544 -12.92 -17.02 0.93
C GLU A 544 -12.84 -18.44 0.36
N GLU A 545 -13.98 -19.11 0.23
CA GLU A 545 -14.08 -20.45 -0.34
C GLU A 545 -14.61 -20.40 -1.78
N THR A 546 -13.98 -21.15 -2.68
CA THR A 546 -14.48 -21.35 -4.06
C THR A 546 -15.59 -22.41 -4.15
N HIS A 547 -15.97 -22.99 -3.02
CA HIS A 547 -17.01 -24.00 -2.88
C HIS A 547 -17.94 -23.62 -1.72
N GLY A 548 -19.23 -23.93 -1.83
CA GLY A 548 -20.21 -23.57 -0.81
C GLY A 548 -21.63 -24.00 -1.19
N GLN A 549 -22.59 -23.78 -0.29
CA GLN A 549 -24.02 -23.93 -0.60
C GLN A 549 -24.48 -22.73 -1.44
N PHE A 550 -24.21 -22.78 -2.74
CA PHE A 550 -24.70 -21.80 -3.70
C PHE A 550 -26.10 -22.20 -4.16
N SER A 551 -27.06 -21.28 -4.20
CA SER A 551 -28.42 -21.63 -4.62
C SER A 551 -28.54 -21.61 -6.13
N ASN A 552 -28.36 -22.79 -6.73
CA ASN A 552 -28.51 -22.98 -8.16
C ASN A 552 -29.81 -23.75 -8.41
N ILE A 553 -30.73 -23.17 -9.15
CA ILE A 553 -32.04 -23.77 -9.44
C ILE A 553 -32.22 -23.97 -10.94
N LEU A 554 -32.92 -25.05 -11.30
CA LEU A 554 -33.35 -25.34 -12.65
C LEU A 554 -34.84 -25.07 -12.79
N MET A 555 -35.21 -24.32 -13.81
CA MET A 555 -36.59 -24.01 -14.18
C MET A 555 -37.05 -24.87 -15.36
N ASP A 556 -38.37 -25.02 -15.51
CA ASP A 556 -38.99 -25.51 -16.74
C ASP A 556 -39.40 -24.37 -17.69
N GLU A 557 -40.01 -24.72 -18.81
CA GLU A 557 -40.48 -23.78 -19.84
C GLU A 557 -41.55 -22.78 -19.36
N ASN A 558 -42.18 -23.05 -18.21
CA ASN A 558 -43.22 -22.21 -17.62
C ASN A 558 -42.70 -21.49 -16.35
N ASN A 559 -41.38 -21.39 -16.18
CA ASN A 559 -40.73 -20.84 -14.99
C ASN A 559 -41.21 -21.48 -13.68
N LYS A 560 -41.49 -22.79 -13.68
CA LYS A 560 -41.70 -23.55 -12.46
C LYS A 560 -40.42 -24.26 -12.05
N PHE A 561 -40.18 -24.28 -10.74
CA PHE A 561 -39.02 -24.91 -10.14
C PHE A 561 -39.02 -26.42 -10.41
N VAL A 562 -37.92 -26.92 -10.98
CA VAL A 562 -37.72 -28.35 -11.26
C VAL A 562 -36.91 -29.01 -10.15
N ARG A 563 -35.71 -28.48 -9.87
CA ARG A 563 -34.80 -28.98 -8.83
C ARG A 563 -33.68 -27.98 -8.53
N TYR A 564 -33.05 -28.14 -7.38
CA TYR A 564 -31.73 -27.55 -7.12
C TYR A 564 -30.67 -28.30 -7.93
N LEU A 565 -29.72 -27.56 -8.51
CA LEU A 565 -28.57 -28.07 -9.25
C LEU A 565 -27.36 -28.31 -8.34
N THR A 566 -27.53 -28.21 -7.01
CA THR A 566 -26.49 -28.49 -6.02
C THR A 566 -26.35 -29.99 -5.79
N GLU A 567 -25.67 -30.71 -6.69
CA GLU A 567 -25.27 -32.10 -6.45
C GLU A 567 -23.80 -32.32 -6.82
N LYS A 568 -22.97 -32.45 -5.76
CA LYS A 568 -21.61 -33.01 -5.70
C LYS A 568 -20.54 -32.40 -6.62
N ALA A 569 -19.44 -31.98 -5.99
CA ALA A 569 -18.19 -31.63 -6.67
C ALA A 569 -17.76 -32.76 -7.62
N GLY A 570 -17.92 -32.56 -8.92
CA GLY A 570 -17.51 -33.53 -9.94
C GLY A 570 -18.40 -33.60 -11.19
N ASP A 571 -19.67 -33.21 -11.10
CA ASP A 571 -20.53 -33.16 -12.28
C ASP A 571 -20.30 -31.85 -13.04
N ARG A 572 -19.91 -31.99 -14.32
CA ARG A 572 -19.60 -30.87 -15.20
C ARG A 572 -20.81 -29.94 -15.33
N ILE A 573 -20.61 -28.67 -15.00
CA ILE A 573 -21.43 -27.58 -15.56
C ILE A 573 -21.23 -27.56 -17.07
#